data_AF-A0A259JEU9-F1
#
_entry.id   AF-A0A259JEU9-F1
#
_cell.length_a   1.000
_cell.length_b   1.000
_cell.length_c   1.000
_cell.angle_alpha   90.00
_cell.angle_beta   90.00
_cell.angle_gamma   90.00
#
_symmetry.space_group_name_H-M   'P 1'
#
loop_
_entity.id
_entity.type
_entity.pdbx_description
1 polymer ?
#
loop_
_entity_poly.entity_id
_entity_poly.type
_entity_poly.pdbx_seq_one_letter_code
_entity_poly.pdbx_strand_id
1 'polypeptide(L)'
;MTGGSEPMRTIDCAHLLAGPTGPALPLRRIVIDGGSVAAVEAASGAAAHALFAMPALVNAHDHGRAVRSSSIGGGGKPLESWLHYLALFPSVDPYLAAVVALSRSALGGVGAVMMHYTRAQGFTDLPTEAAEVARAARDVGVRVGFAVS
;
A
#
# COMPACT_ATOMS: atom_id res chain seq x y z
N MET A 1 -17.75 9.34 12.07
CA MET A 1 -18.13 8.63 10.83
C MET A 1 -19.25 9.43 10.18
N THR A 2 -18.90 10.42 9.37
CA THR A 2 -19.84 11.16 8.52
C THR A 2 -19.57 10.70 7.09
N GLY A 3 -20.36 9.74 6.62
CA GLY A 3 -20.28 9.22 5.26
C GLY A 3 -20.78 10.27 4.27
N GLY A 4 -19.90 11.19 3.87
CA GLY A 4 -20.07 11.85 2.59
C GLY A 4 -19.77 10.81 1.51
N SER A 5 -20.71 10.52 0.63
CA SER A 5 -20.44 9.70 -0.54
C SER A 5 -19.30 10.36 -1.32
N GLU A 6 -18.19 9.64 -1.54
CA GLU A 6 -17.13 10.17 -2.40
C GLU A 6 -17.73 10.56 -3.76
N PRO A 7 -17.41 11.75 -4.27
CA PRO A 7 -17.98 12.20 -5.53
C PRO A 7 -17.55 11.30 -6.67
N MET A 8 -18.44 11.15 -7.65
CA MET A 8 -18.12 10.47 -8.91
C MET A 8 -16.90 11.13 -9.55
N ARG A 9 -15.94 10.29 -9.98
CA ARG A 9 -14.72 10.74 -10.64
C ARG A 9 -14.42 9.90 -11.88
N THR A 10 -13.81 10.52 -12.88
CA THR A 10 -13.44 9.87 -14.14
C THR A 10 -11.94 9.96 -14.38
N ILE A 11 -11.36 8.88 -14.90
CA ILE A 11 -9.95 8.83 -15.31
C ILE A 11 -9.90 8.42 -16.78
N ASP A 12 -9.46 9.33 -17.64
CA ASP A 12 -9.21 9.04 -19.05
C ASP A 12 -7.75 8.57 -19.21
N CYS A 13 -7.55 7.41 -19.84
CA CYS A 13 -6.23 6.81 -20.05
C CYS A 13 -6.02 6.45 -21.53
N ALA A 14 -4.78 6.63 -21.97
CA ALA A 14 -4.35 6.27 -23.32
C ALA A 14 -4.34 4.75 -23.49
N HIS A 15 -3.98 4.02 -22.43
CA HIS A 15 -4.01 2.56 -22.37
C HIS A 15 -4.48 2.07 -21.02
N LEU A 16 -5.21 0.96 -21.01
CA LEU A 16 -5.65 0.25 -19.82
C LEU A 16 -5.28 -1.22 -19.90
N LEU A 17 -4.50 -1.70 -18.94
CA LEU A 17 -4.38 -3.13 -18.67
C LEU A 17 -5.51 -3.56 -17.72
N ALA A 18 -6.60 -4.08 -18.26
CA ALA A 18 -7.82 -4.35 -17.47
C ALA A 18 -7.73 -5.64 -16.62
N GLY A 19 -6.84 -6.55 -16.97
CA GLY A 19 -6.75 -7.86 -16.33
C GLY A 19 -5.41 -8.55 -16.56
N PRO A 20 -5.23 -9.75 -16.00
CA PRO A 20 -3.97 -10.49 -16.07
C PRO A 20 -3.69 -11.10 -17.45
N THR A 21 -4.70 -11.13 -18.33
CA THR A 21 -4.62 -11.69 -19.67
C THR A 21 -5.16 -10.71 -20.71
N GLY A 22 -4.68 -10.84 -21.95
CA GLY A 22 -5.08 -10.00 -23.07
C GLY A 22 -4.21 -8.76 -23.27
N PRO A 23 -4.39 -8.04 -24.40
CA PRO A 23 -3.65 -6.83 -24.70
C PRO A 23 -4.16 -5.63 -23.90
N ALA A 24 -3.34 -4.59 -23.77
CA ALA A 24 -3.77 -3.31 -23.24
C ALA A 24 -4.82 -2.67 -24.16
N LEU A 25 -5.91 -2.18 -23.58
CA LEU A 25 -7.00 -1.53 -24.30
C LEU A 25 -6.67 -0.06 -24.56
N PRO A 26 -6.72 0.44 -25.80
CA PRO A 26 -6.46 1.84 -26.08
C PRO A 26 -7.67 2.71 -25.69
N LEU A 27 -7.42 3.97 -25.32
CA LEU A 27 -8.43 5.02 -25.11
C LEU A 27 -9.62 4.55 -24.26
N ARG A 28 -9.43 4.56 -22.94
CA ARG A 28 -10.44 4.14 -21.98
C ARG A 28 -10.75 5.24 -20.97
N ARG A 29 -12.02 5.32 -20.58
CA ARG A 29 -12.51 6.08 -19.45
C ARG A 29 -12.87 5.13 -18.32
N ILE A 30 -12.28 5.33 -17.15
CA ILE A 30 -12.63 4.61 -15.92
C ILE A 30 -13.55 5.53 -15.11
N VAL A 31 -14.78 5.09 -14.87
CA VAL A 31 -15.73 5.78 -14.00
C VAL A 31 -15.66 5.16 -12.61
N ILE A 32 -15.41 5.98 -11.60
CA ILE A 32 -15.34 5.56 -10.20
C ILE A 32 -16.45 6.28 -9.43
N ASP A 33 -17.27 5.51 -8.73
CA ASP A 33 -18.37 6.00 -7.90
C ASP A 33 -18.30 5.32 -6.53
N GLY A 34 -18.40 6.11 -5.46
CA GLY A 34 -18.28 5.60 -4.09
C GLY A 34 -17.02 4.76 -3.82
N GLY A 35 -15.89 5.08 -4.47
CA GLY A 35 -14.63 4.34 -4.34
C GLY A 35 -14.54 3.02 -5.12
N SER A 36 -15.57 2.66 -5.89
CA SER A 36 -15.60 1.44 -6.72
C SER A 36 -15.59 1.79 -8.21
N VAL A 37 -15.00 0.92 -9.03
CA VAL A 37 -15.09 1.07 -10.49
C VAL A 37 -16.53 0.76 -10.92
N ALA A 38 -17.24 1.79 -11.37
CA ALA A 38 -18.62 1.70 -11.84
C ALA A 38 -18.69 1.27 -13.31
N ALA A 39 -17.79 1.78 -14.15
CA ALA A 39 -17.73 1.45 -15.57
C ALA A 39 -16.32 1.63 -16.15
N VAL A 40 -16.06 0.90 -17.23
CA VAL A 40 -14.90 1.10 -18.11
C VAL A 40 -15.42 1.22 -19.54
N GLU A 41 -15.25 2.41 -20.13
CA GLU A 41 -15.86 2.78 -21.40
C GLU A 41 -14.79 3.12 -22.44
N ALA A 42 -15.13 3.00 -23.72
CA ALA A 42 -14.30 3.56 -24.79
C ALA A 42 -14.33 5.09 -24.69
N ALA A 43 -13.16 5.71 -24.70
CA ALA A 43 -13.03 7.17 -24.75
C ALA A 43 -12.80 7.64 -26.20
N SER A 44 -13.33 8.81 -26.53
CA SER A 44 -13.08 9.50 -27.81
C SER A 44 -12.30 10.79 -27.59
N GLY A 45 -11.35 11.08 -28.48
CA GLY A 45 -10.46 12.24 -28.38
C GLY A 45 -9.06 11.90 -27.87
N ALA A 46 -8.13 12.86 -27.93
CA ALA A 46 -6.80 12.69 -27.35
C ALA A 46 -6.91 12.80 -25.83
N ALA A 47 -6.42 11.80 -25.11
CA ALA A 47 -6.25 11.94 -23.66
C ALA A 47 -5.35 13.14 -23.39
N ALA A 48 -5.74 14.04 -22.49
CA ALA A 48 -4.97 15.23 -22.13
C ALA A 48 -3.53 14.87 -21.66
N HIS A 49 -3.35 13.63 -21.17
CA HIS A 49 -2.07 13.04 -20.81
C HIS A 49 -1.99 11.58 -21.29
N ALA A 50 -0.79 11.12 -21.67
CA ALA A 50 -0.52 9.73 -22.03
C ALA A 50 -0.47 8.81 -20.79
N LEU A 51 -1.60 8.66 -20.10
CA LEU A 51 -1.73 7.81 -18.92
C LEU A 51 -1.87 6.33 -19.32
N PHE A 52 -1.03 5.47 -18.76
CA PHE A 52 -1.20 4.02 -18.78
C PHE A 52 -1.79 3.59 -17.43
N ALA A 53 -3.02 3.08 -17.43
CA ALA A 53 -3.71 2.61 -16.25
C ALA A 53 -3.62 1.09 -16.10
N MET A 54 -3.48 0.62 -14.87
CA MET A 54 -3.50 -0.80 -14.50
C MET A 54 -4.01 -0.94 -13.05
N PRO A 55 -4.47 -2.14 -12.64
CA PRO A 55 -4.74 -2.43 -11.24
C PRO A 55 -3.52 -2.09 -10.37
N ALA A 56 -3.77 -1.46 -9.22
CA ALA A 56 -2.72 -1.22 -8.24
C ALA A 56 -2.11 -2.56 -7.78
N LEU A 57 -0.80 -2.56 -7.51
CA LEU A 57 -0.11 -3.76 -7.06
C LEU A 57 -0.58 -4.18 -5.67
N VAL A 58 -0.44 -5.47 -5.38
CA VAL A 58 -0.68 -6.04 -4.05
C VAL A 58 0.64 -6.53 -3.49
N ASN A 59 1.06 -5.94 -2.36
CA ASN A 59 2.16 -6.47 -1.58
C ASN A 59 1.60 -7.57 -0.66
N ALA A 60 1.73 -8.82 -1.12
CA ALA A 60 1.15 -9.97 -0.44
C ALA A 60 1.83 -10.34 0.89
N HIS A 61 2.97 -9.71 1.22
CA HIS A 61 3.67 -9.94 2.49
C HIS A 61 4.68 -8.83 2.78
N ASP A 62 4.45 -8.07 3.84
CA ASP A 62 5.38 -7.06 4.34
C ASP A 62 5.51 -7.14 5.86
N HIS A 63 6.68 -6.81 6.39
CA HIS A 63 6.91 -6.79 7.84
C HIS A 63 6.67 -5.42 8.49
N GLY A 64 6.30 -4.39 7.73
CA GLY A 64 6.02 -3.05 8.25
C GLY A 64 7.23 -2.35 8.85
N ARG A 65 8.45 -2.71 8.44
CA ARG A 65 9.68 -2.17 9.03
C ARG A 65 9.94 -0.75 8.55
N ALA A 66 9.97 0.19 9.50
CA ALA A 66 10.31 1.59 9.22
C ALA A 66 11.79 1.77 8.82
N VAL A 67 12.68 0.92 9.33
CA VAL A 67 14.12 0.98 9.12
C VAL A 67 14.58 -0.24 8.32
N ARG A 68 15.50 -0.04 7.38
CA ARG A 68 16.08 -1.13 6.58
C ARG A 68 17.07 -1.93 7.44
N SER A 69 17.11 -3.26 7.26
CA SER A 69 18.08 -4.12 7.95
C SER A 69 19.54 -3.77 7.63
N SER A 70 19.80 -3.16 6.47
CA SER A 70 21.14 -2.68 6.12
C SER A 70 21.63 -1.56 7.06
N SER A 71 20.73 -0.75 7.62
CA SER A 71 21.09 0.36 8.53
C SER A 71 21.62 -0.11 9.88
N ILE A 72 21.41 -1.38 10.23
CA ILE A 72 21.95 -2.01 11.45
C ILE A 72 23.05 -3.04 11.14
N GLY A 73 23.58 -3.06 9.90
CA GLY A 73 24.60 -4.04 9.49
C GLY A 73 24.07 -5.45 9.20
N GLY A 74 22.75 -5.62 9.13
CA GLY A 74 22.10 -6.90 8.76
C GLY A 74 22.07 -7.20 7.26
N GLY A 75 22.56 -6.30 6.40
CA GLY A 75 22.61 -6.52 4.95
C GLY A 75 23.52 -7.71 4.59
N GLY A 76 23.03 -8.63 3.75
CA GLY A 76 23.81 -9.76 3.24
C GLY A 76 24.18 -10.83 4.28
N LYS A 77 23.58 -10.81 5.47
CA LYS A 77 23.78 -11.84 6.49
C LYS A 77 22.92 -13.09 6.17
N PRO A 78 23.38 -14.30 6.51
CA PRO A 78 22.53 -15.49 6.56
C PRO A 78 21.32 -15.28 7.48
N LEU A 79 20.21 -15.98 7.23
CA LEU A 79 18.95 -15.79 7.95
C LEU A 79 19.11 -15.91 9.48
N GLU A 80 19.82 -16.92 9.93
CA GLU A 80 20.04 -17.24 11.35
C GLU A 80 20.72 -16.07 12.06
N SER A 81 21.81 -15.56 11.47
CA SER A 81 22.51 -14.39 11.99
C SER A 81 21.67 -13.13 11.84
N TRP A 82 20.98 -12.95 10.71
CA TRP A 82 20.14 -11.78 10.42
C TRP A 82 19.03 -11.60 11.46
N LEU A 83 18.40 -12.69 11.91
CA LEU A 83 17.36 -12.64 12.94
C LEU A 83 17.87 -12.00 14.24
N HIS A 84 19.10 -12.33 14.67
CA HIS A 84 19.71 -11.71 15.84
C HIS A 84 19.98 -10.23 15.65
N TYR A 85 20.36 -9.81 14.44
CA TYR A 85 20.53 -8.39 14.12
C TYR A 85 19.21 -7.62 14.25
N LEU A 86 18.06 -8.22 13.97
CA LEU A 86 16.76 -7.53 14.11
C LEU A 86 16.49 -7.00 15.52
N ALA A 87 17.11 -7.59 16.56
CA ALA A 87 17.02 -7.10 17.94
C ALA A 87 17.66 -5.71 18.12
N LEU A 88 18.52 -5.28 17.19
CA LEU A 88 19.16 -3.96 17.19
C LEU A 88 18.25 -2.84 16.68
N PHE A 89 17.08 -3.18 16.12
CA PHE A 89 16.12 -2.14 15.74
C PHE A 89 15.62 -1.41 16.99
N PRO A 90 15.65 -0.07 17.01
CA PRO A 90 14.99 0.68 18.07
C PRO A 90 13.48 0.55 17.95
N SER A 91 12.78 0.61 19.08
CA SER A 91 11.34 0.87 19.04
C SER A 91 11.08 2.28 18.51
N VAL A 92 10.10 2.40 17.63
CA VAL A 92 9.65 3.65 17.01
C VAL A 92 8.16 3.83 17.32
N ASP A 93 7.67 5.06 17.39
CA ASP A 93 6.22 5.29 17.48
C ASP A 93 5.46 4.43 16.43
N PRO A 94 4.44 3.65 16.82
CA PRO A 94 3.79 2.70 15.92
C PRO A 94 3.15 3.34 14.69
N TYR A 95 2.54 4.51 14.87
CA TYR A 95 1.94 5.25 13.76
C TYR A 95 3.03 5.72 12.80
N LEU A 96 4.09 6.36 13.29
CA LEU A 96 5.20 6.82 12.45
C LEU A 96 5.88 5.66 11.72
N ALA A 97 6.08 4.52 12.40
CA ALA A 97 6.66 3.34 11.79
C ALA A 97 5.79 2.82 10.63
N ALA A 98 4.48 2.73 10.84
CA ALA A 98 3.52 2.28 9.84
C ALA A 98 3.39 3.27 8.68
N VAL A 99 3.32 4.58 8.94
CA VAL A 99 3.26 5.62 7.88
C VAL A 99 4.46 5.49 6.95
N VAL A 100 5.67 5.38 7.51
CA VAL A 100 6.89 5.26 6.70
C VAL A 100 6.89 3.98 5.85
N ALA A 101 6.52 2.84 6.45
CA ALA A 101 6.48 1.57 5.72
C ALA A 101 5.44 1.58 4.61
N LEU A 102 4.20 1.97 4.91
CA LEU A 102 3.07 1.97 3.97
C LEU A 102 3.25 3.03 2.89
N SER A 103 3.79 4.21 3.20
CA SER A 103 4.06 5.26 2.20
C SER A 103 5.06 4.80 1.16
N ARG A 104 6.07 4.00 1.55
CA ARG A 104 7.01 3.41 0.59
C ARG A 104 6.32 2.42 -0.35
N SER A 105 5.40 1.60 0.16
CA SER A 105 4.57 0.73 -0.69
C SER A 105 3.69 1.55 -1.64
N ALA A 106 3.01 2.59 -1.14
CA ALA A 106 2.14 3.47 -1.94
C ALA A 106 2.91 4.16 -3.07
N LEU A 107 4.09 4.74 -2.77
CA LEU A 107 4.99 5.34 -3.76
C LEU A 107 5.51 4.33 -4.80
N GLY A 108 5.54 3.05 -4.45
CA GLY A 108 5.83 1.94 -5.37
C GLY A 108 4.63 1.46 -6.21
N GLY A 109 3.47 2.11 -6.09
CA GLY A 109 2.25 1.75 -6.82
C GLY A 109 1.41 0.64 -6.16
N VAL A 110 1.69 0.29 -4.91
CA VAL A 110 0.93 -0.71 -4.15
C VAL A 110 -0.32 -0.09 -3.56
N GLY A 111 -1.49 -0.69 -3.84
CA GLY A 111 -2.78 -0.26 -3.30
C GLY A 111 -3.29 -1.13 -2.14
N ALA A 112 -2.65 -2.27 -1.88
CA ALA A 112 -2.96 -3.16 -0.76
C ALA A 112 -1.72 -3.88 -0.23
N VAL A 113 -1.60 -4.00 1.09
CA VAL A 113 -0.47 -4.63 1.79
C VAL A 113 -1.00 -5.66 2.79
N MET A 114 -0.47 -6.88 2.77
CA MET A 114 -0.58 -7.81 3.91
C MET A 114 0.58 -7.53 4.86
N MET A 115 0.31 -6.84 5.96
CA MET A 115 1.30 -6.53 6.98
C MET A 115 1.36 -7.68 8.00
N HIS A 116 2.41 -8.48 7.91
CA HIS A 116 2.80 -9.45 8.91
C HIS A 116 3.64 -8.77 10.01
N TYR A 117 2.92 -8.27 11.01
CA TYR A 117 3.43 -7.48 12.11
C TYR A 117 4.07 -8.36 13.20
N THR A 118 5.36 -8.66 13.00
CA THR A 118 6.15 -9.57 13.86
C THR A 118 6.95 -8.84 14.94
N ARG A 119 6.85 -7.51 15.02
CA ARG A 119 7.59 -6.72 16.00
C ARG A 119 6.75 -5.53 16.46
N ALA A 120 6.08 -5.74 17.59
CA ALA A 120 5.50 -4.65 18.34
C ALA A 120 6.59 -3.66 18.80
N GLN A 121 6.25 -2.38 18.86
CA GLN A 121 7.12 -1.32 19.33
C GLN A 121 7.11 -1.23 20.85
N GLY A 122 5.99 -1.61 21.48
CA GLY A 122 5.89 -1.82 22.92
C GLY A 122 5.75 -0.53 23.72
N PHE A 123 5.36 0.57 23.08
CA PHE A 123 5.03 1.83 23.77
C PHE A 123 3.61 1.84 24.36
N THR A 124 2.75 0.91 23.92
CA THR A 124 1.35 0.77 24.37
C THR A 124 0.94 -0.71 24.25
N ASP A 125 -0.27 -1.06 24.74
CA ASP A 125 -0.84 -2.39 24.51
C ASP A 125 -1.04 -2.69 23.03
N LEU A 126 -0.97 -3.97 22.67
CA LEU A 126 -1.00 -4.41 21.28
C LEU A 126 -2.28 -3.99 20.51
N PRO A 127 -3.50 -4.02 21.07
CA PRO A 127 -4.69 -3.46 20.43
C PRO A 127 -4.57 -1.96 20.10
N THR A 128 -4.11 -1.14 21.04
CA THR A 128 -3.89 0.30 20.79
C THR A 128 -2.83 0.51 19.71
N GLU A 129 -1.75 -0.28 19.74
CA GLU A 129 -0.70 -0.24 18.74
C GLU A 129 -1.23 -0.59 17.33
N ALA A 130 -2.03 -1.65 17.23
CA ALA A 130 -2.68 -2.05 15.97
C ALA A 130 -3.66 -0.98 15.47
N ALA A 131 -4.36 -0.27 16.37
CA ALA A 131 -5.24 0.84 16.01
C ALA A 131 -4.45 2.01 15.37
N GLU A 132 -3.24 2.29 15.86
CA GLU A 132 -2.34 3.28 15.27
C GLU A 132 -1.81 2.85 13.89
N VAL A 133 -1.51 1.56 13.69
CA VAL A 133 -1.18 1.03 12.36
C VAL A 133 -2.38 1.16 11.40
N ALA A 134 -3.59 0.85 11.88
CA ALA A 134 -4.80 1.02 11.07
C ALA A 134 -5.09 2.49 10.75
N ARG A 135 -4.77 3.41 11.67
CA ARG A 135 -4.83 4.85 11.43
C ARG A 135 -3.84 5.27 10.34
N ALA A 136 -2.58 4.85 10.45
CA ALA A 136 -1.57 5.10 9.43
C ALA A 136 -1.99 4.58 8.05
N ALA A 137 -2.59 3.40 7.97
CA ALA A 137 -3.08 2.84 6.71
C ALA A 137 -4.15 3.73 6.05
N ARG A 138 -5.10 4.26 6.83
CA ARG A 138 -6.10 5.21 6.34
C ARG A 138 -5.47 6.52 5.89
N ASP A 139 -4.55 7.06 6.68
CA ASP A 139 -3.90 8.34 6.41
C ASP A 139 -3.00 8.28 5.15
N VAL A 140 -2.35 7.14 4.90
CA VAL A 140 -1.56 6.88 3.68
C VAL A 140 -2.45 6.54 2.48
N GLY A 141 -3.66 6.02 2.70
CA GLY A 141 -4.59 5.61 1.64
C GLY A 141 -4.31 4.20 1.07
N VAL A 142 -3.76 3.29 1.89
CA VAL A 142 -3.46 1.90 1.49
C VAL A 142 -4.37 0.93 2.25
N ARG A 143 -4.89 -0.08 1.56
CA ARG A 143 -5.65 -1.17 2.20
C ARG A 143 -4.68 -2.12 2.90
N VAL A 144 -4.95 -2.46 4.16
CA VAL A 144 -4.06 -3.34 4.93
C VAL A 144 -4.81 -4.58 5.39
N GLY A 145 -4.31 -5.75 5.00
CA GLY A 145 -4.53 -6.99 5.74
C GLY A 145 -3.52 -7.05 6.87
N PHE A 146 -3.94 -7.42 8.08
CA PHE A 146 -3.08 -7.35 9.26
C PHE A 146 -3.00 -8.71 9.93
N ALA A 147 -1.78 -9.23 10.09
CA ALA A 147 -1.49 -10.47 10.79
C ALA A 147 -0.45 -10.19 11.88
N VAL A 148 -0.69 -10.71 13.09
CA VAL A 148 0.18 -10.53 14.25
C VAL A 148 0.65 -11.89 14.76
N SER A 149 1.92 -11.98 15.16
CA SER A 149 2.57 -13.20 15.67
C SER A 149 3.72 -12.87 16.60
#